data_AF-A0AAV5MJG6-F1
#
_entry.id   AF-A0AAV5MJG6-F1
#
_cell.length_a   1.000
_cell.length_b   1.000
_cell.length_c   1.000
_cell.angle_alpha   90.00
_cell.angle_beta   90.00
_cell.angle_gamma   90.00
#
_symmetry.space_group_name_H-M   'P 1'
#
loop_
_entity.id
_entity.type
_entity.pdbx_description
1 polymer ?
#
loop_
_entity_poly.entity_id
_entity_poly.type
_entity_poly.pdbx_seq_one_letter_code
_entity_poly.pdbx_strand_id
1 'polypeptide(L)'
;MLSTTSSSSQADLTNLFRLASHEAKKSRSQNRILRVILIYCRSSVKPHYQWPVNQKLFTLDVMYLHDKPGPENCPQEVYDTLVEALEHVSEYEGYIYESGQGLARVLFRHVSVLLAHPQQRCSQEYMDTVTPKPLTKKAPVTESGNGEDNIPVSSQ
;
A
#
# COMPACT_ATOMS: atom_id res chain seq x y z
N MET A 1 11.62 24.27 -21.69
CA MET A 1 10.67 23.15 -21.90
C MET A 1 11.46 21.86 -21.77
N LEU A 2 11.21 21.05 -20.74
CA LEU A 2 11.83 19.73 -20.66
C LEU A 2 11.25 18.86 -21.78
N SER A 3 12.12 18.39 -22.66
CA SER A 3 11.81 17.41 -23.69
C SER A 3 11.37 16.12 -22.99
N THR A 4 10.08 15.83 -23.03
CA THR A 4 9.51 14.55 -22.61
C THR A 4 10.14 13.46 -23.47
N THR A 5 11.10 12.74 -22.91
CA THR A 5 11.65 11.55 -23.57
C THR A 5 10.50 10.57 -23.77
N SER A 6 10.41 10.03 -24.98
CA SER A 6 9.42 9.07 -25.46
C SER A 6 8.86 8.18 -24.33
N SER A 7 7.54 8.19 -24.13
CA SER A 7 6.88 7.18 -23.30
C SER A 7 7.25 5.81 -23.86
N SER A 8 8.14 5.08 -23.18
CA SER A 8 8.48 3.70 -23.51
C SER A 8 7.18 2.93 -23.65
N SER A 9 6.90 2.41 -24.85
CA SER A 9 5.68 1.64 -25.13
C SER A 9 5.56 0.40 -24.25
N GLN A 10 6.68 -0.07 -23.69
CA GLN A 10 6.74 -1.22 -22.82
C GLN A 10 7.11 -0.87 -21.38
N ALA A 11 6.61 -1.70 -20.46
CA ALA A 11 6.88 -1.65 -19.03
C ALA A 11 7.69 -2.89 -18.61
N ASP A 12 8.93 -3.00 -19.08
CA ASP A 12 9.80 -4.13 -18.74
C ASP A 12 10.46 -3.93 -17.35
N LEU A 13 10.09 -4.77 -16.39
CA LEU A 13 10.64 -4.79 -15.04
C LEU A 13 11.86 -5.71 -14.90
N THR A 14 12.27 -6.43 -15.97
CA THR A 14 13.38 -7.40 -15.92
C THR A 14 14.68 -6.77 -15.41
N ASN A 15 15.07 -5.62 -15.97
CA ASN A 15 16.30 -4.95 -15.57
C ASN A 15 16.21 -4.39 -14.14
N LEU A 16 15.03 -3.90 -13.73
CA LEU A 16 14.79 -3.47 -12.35
C LEU A 16 15.01 -4.64 -11.39
N PHE A 17 14.44 -5.81 -11.68
CA PHE A 17 14.59 -7.00 -10.83
C PHE A 17 16.04 -7.50 -10.81
N ARG A 18 16.75 -7.48 -11.95
CA ARG A 18 18.17 -7.85 -12.01
C ARG A 18 19.03 -6.96 -11.13
N LEU A 19 18.81 -5.64 -11.20
CA LEU A 19 19.52 -4.66 -10.38
C LEU A 19 19.18 -4.83 -8.89
N ALA A 20 17.89 -4.96 -8.55
CA ALA A 20 17.45 -5.17 -7.18
C ALA A 20 18.04 -6.46 -6.60
N SER A 21 18.04 -7.56 -7.35
CA SER A 21 18.65 -8.82 -6.95
C SER A 21 20.15 -8.72 -6.70
N HIS A 22 20.88 -8.02 -7.57
CA HIS A 22 22.31 -7.76 -7.37
C HIS A 22 22.56 -6.95 -6.09
N GLU A 23 21.83 -5.85 -5.89
CA GLU A 23 21.98 -5.00 -4.70
C GLU A 23 21.50 -5.70 -3.43
N ALA A 24 20.54 -6.61 -3.53
CA ALA A 24 20.06 -7.42 -2.42
C ALA A 24 21.14 -8.40 -1.93
N LYS A 25 21.87 -9.06 -2.84
CA LYS A 25 23.01 -9.91 -2.48
C LYS A 25 24.08 -9.11 -1.73
N LYS A 26 24.39 -7.90 -2.22
CA LYS A 26 25.33 -7.00 -1.56
C LYS A 26 24.81 -6.55 -0.18
N SER A 27 23.54 -6.19 -0.07
CA SER A 27 22.90 -5.82 1.20
C SER A 27 22.99 -6.94 2.24
N ARG A 28 22.72 -8.19 1.83
CA ARG A 28 22.81 -9.37 2.71
C ARG A 28 24.23 -9.61 3.23
N SER A 29 25.26 -9.36 2.42
CA SER A 29 26.66 -9.45 2.89
C SER A 29 26.99 -8.47 4.03
N GLN A 30 26.16 -7.45 4.21
CA GLN A 30 26.25 -6.45 5.27
C GLN A 30 25.14 -6.60 6.32
N ASN A 31 24.47 -7.75 6.35
CA ASN A 31 23.36 -8.04 7.27
C ASN A 31 22.18 -7.06 7.14
N ARG A 32 21.88 -6.60 5.91
CA ARG A 32 20.76 -5.72 5.58
C ARG A 32 19.82 -6.39 4.58
N ILE A 33 18.54 -6.06 4.64
CA ILE A 33 17.55 -6.45 3.63
C ILE A 33 17.37 -5.35 2.59
N LEU A 34 17.02 -5.72 1.37
CA LEU A 34 16.62 -4.78 0.33
C LEU A 34 15.10 -4.86 0.12
N ARG A 35 14.47 -3.69 0.07
CA ARG A 35 13.06 -3.53 -0.27
C ARG A 35 12.93 -2.57 -1.44
N VAL A 36 12.10 -2.94 -2.42
CA VAL A 36 11.73 -2.12 -3.56
C VAL A 36 10.28 -1.71 -3.41
N ILE A 37 9.98 -0.41 -3.48
CA ILE A 37 8.61 0.09 -3.53
C ILE A 37 8.36 0.62 -4.94
N LEU A 38 7.53 -0.07 -5.71
CA LEU A 38 7.16 0.29 -7.08
C LEU A 38 5.88 1.12 -7.08
N ILE A 39 5.96 2.36 -7.55
CA ILE A 39 4.78 3.17 -7.84
C ILE A 39 4.49 3.03 -9.33
N TYR A 40 3.42 2.34 -9.67
CA TYR A 40 3.02 2.08 -11.05
C TYR A 40 1.78 2.88 -11.42
N CYS A 41 1.84 3.67 -12.49
CA CYS A 41 0.77 4.62 -12.85
C CYS A 41 0.14 4.39 -14.23
N ARG A 42 0.55 3.33 -14.96
CA ARG A 42 0.13 3.11 -16.36
C ARG A 42 -0.92 2.01 -16.45
N SER A 43 -2.19 2.39 -16.60
CA SER A 43 -3.28 1.40 -16.67
C SER A 43 -3.52 0.77 -18.03
N SER A 44 -2.92 1.31 -19.10
CA SER A 44 -3.01 0.80 -20.47
C SER A 44 -1.85 -0.10 -20.88
N VAL A 45 -0.85 -0.25 -20.01
CA VAL A 45 0.37 -1.01 -20.32
C VAL A 45 0.58 -2.04 -19.22
N LYS A 46 0.42 -3.32 -19.57
CA LYS A 46 0.77 -4.43 -18.70
C LYS A 46 2.29 -4.49 -18.49
N PRO A 47 2.78 -4.56 -17.24
CA PRO A 47 4.19 -4.80 -16.98
C PRO A 47 4.60 -6.19 -17.49
N HIS A 48 5.83 -6.32 -17.96
CA HIS A 48 6.40 -7.61 -18.35
C HIS A 48 7.72 -7.82 -17.61
N TYR A 49 8.06 -9.07 -17.34
CA TYR A 49 9.35 -9.41 -16.76
C TYR A 49 9.71 -10.85 -17.11
N GLN A 50 11.02 -11.11 -17.17
CA GLN A 50 11.58 -12.45 -17.24
C GLN A 50 12.41 -12.68 -16.00
N TRP A 51 11.88 -13.49 -15.08
CA TRP A 51 12.53 -13.78 -13.81
C TRP A 51 12.62 -15.29 -13.55
N PRO A 52 13.77 -15.80 -13.07
CA PRO A 52 13.88 -17.20 -12.69
C PRO A 52 13.00 -17.56 -11.50
N VAL A 53 12.33 -18.70 -11.58
CA VAL A 53 11.55 -19.27 -10.48
C VAL A 53 12.45 -19.48 -9.25
N ASN A 54 11.93 -19.18 -8.07
CA ASN A 54 12.61 -19.31 -6.76
C ASN A 54 13.74 -18.31 -6.47
N GLN A 55 13.93 -17.26 -7.27
CA GLN A 55 14.89 -16.20 -6.95
C GLN A 55 14.26 -15.06 -6.16
N LYS A 56 14.03 -15.29 -4.86
CA LYS A 56 13.43 -14.35 -3.91
C LYS A 56 14.49 -13.72 -3.00
N LEU A 57 15.09 -12.61 -3.45
CA LEU A 57 16.24 -11.99 -2.79
C LEU A 57 15.94 -10.64 -2.15
N PHE A 58 14.84 -10.00 -2.55
CA PHE A 58 14.38 -8.71 -2.03
C PHE A 58 12.88 -8.78 -1.80
N THR A 59 12.28 -7.80 -1.13
CA THR A 59 10.82 -7.66 -1.03
C THR A 59 10.33 -6.58 -1.99
N LEU A 60 9.29 -6.87 -2.77
CA LEU A 60 8.60 -5.89 -3.59
C LEU A 60 7.30 -5.47 -2.92
N ASP A 61 7.11 -4.17 -2.76
CA ASP A 61 5.82 -3.56 -2.46
C ASP A 61 5.37 -2.75 -3.68
N VAL A 62 4.07 -2.73 -3.97
CA VAL A 62 3.49 -2.06 -5.13
C VAL A 62 2.42 -1.08 -4.69
N MET A 63 2.46 0.13 -5.24
CA MET A 63 1.34 1.06 -5.22
C MET A 63 0.90 1.32 -6.66
N TYR A 64 -0.24 0.76 -7.03
CA TYR A 64 -0.84 0.87 -8.35
C TYR A 64 -1.87 2.00 -8.39
N LEU A 65 -1.57 3.04 -9.16
CA LEU A 65 -2.41 4.21 -9.35
C LEU A 65 -2.94 4.20 -10.78
N HIS A 66 -4.24 4.36 -10.95
CA HIS A 66 -4.83 4.36 -12.28
C HIS A 66 -6.09 5.21 -12.35
N ASP A 67 -6.49 5.51 -13.58
CA ASP A 67 -7.82 6.01 -13.86
C ASP A 67 -8.86 4.88 -13.83
N LYS A 68 -10.14 5.26 -13.81
CA LYS A 68 -11.23 4.28 -13.91
C LYS A 68 -11.10 3.43 -15.17
N PRO A 69 -11.58 2.17 -15.13
CA PRO A 69 -11.63 1.33 -16.32
C PRO A 69 -12.35 2.03 -17.48
N GLY A 70 -11.79 1.93 -18.67
CA GLY A 70 -12.28 2.49 -19.91
C GLY A 70 -11.76 1.70 -21.12
N PRO A 71 -12.22 2.01 -22.33
CA PRO A 71 -11.86 1.24 -23.53
C PRO A 71 -10.37 1.26 -23.87
N GLU A 72 -9.64 2.28 -23.39
CA GLU A 72 -8.22 2.49 -23.68
C GLU A 72 -7.29 1.96 -22.58
N ASN A 73 -7.82 1.29 -21.54
CA ASN A 73 -7.01 0.76 -20.45
C ASN A 73 -7.45 -0.64 -19.97
N CYS A 74 -6.55 -1.34 -19.27
CA CYS A 74 -6.77 -2.68 -18.75
C CYS A 74 -6.31 -2.79 -17.28
N PRO A 75 -6.89 -2.01 -16.35
CA PRO A 75 -6.37 -1.91 -14.99
C PRO A 75 -6.38 -3.23 -14.22
N GLN A 76 -7.34 -4.11 -14.50
CA GLN A 76 -7.38 -5.45 -13.90
C GLN A 76 -6.18 -6.30 -14.34
N GLU A 77 -5.90 -6.36 -15.65
CA GLU A 77 -4.76 -7.13 -16.17
C GLU A 77 -3.43 -6.62 -15.65
N VAL A 78 -3.31 -5.29 -15.50
CA VAL A 78 -2.15 -4.65 -14.88
C VAL A 78 -2.02 -5.08 -13.42
N TYR A 79 -3.11 -5.00 -12.65
CA TYR A 79 -3.13 -5.39 -11.24
C TYR A 79 -2.73 -6.87 -11.07
N ASP A 80 -3.36 -7.78 -11.82
CA ASP A 80 -3.08 -9.22 -11.75
C ASP A 80 -1.59 -9.51 -12.04
N THR A 81 -1.02 -8.80 -13.00
CA THR A 81 0.40 -8.96 -13.34
C THR A 81 1.32 -8.41 -12.26
N LEU A 82 0.94 -7.34 -11.57
CA LEU A 82 1.68 -6.80 -10.44
C LEU A 82 1.63 -7.74 -9.23
N VAL A 83 0.48 -8.38 -8.98
CA VAL A 83 0.34 -9.44 -7.96
C VAL A 83 1.28 -10.61 -8.29
N GLU A 84 1.24 -11.10 -9.53
CA GLU A 84 2.13 -12.19 -9.98
C GLU A 84 3.61 -11.82 -9.80
N ALA A 85 4.00 -10.61 -10.19
CA ALA A 85 5.37 -10.12 -10.03
C ALA A 85 5.80 -10.13 -8.57
N LEU A 86 4.92 -9.62 -7.69
CA LEU A 86 5.16 -9.53 -6.25
C LEU A 86 5.32 -10.91 -5.63
N GLU A 87 4.46 -11.87 -5.97
CA GLU A 87 4.57 -13.26 -5.52
C GLU A 87 5.86 -13.93 -6.00
N HIS A 88 6.29 -13.64 -7.23
CA HIS A 88 7.44 -14.27 -7.85
C HIS A 88 8.77 -13.78 -7.26
N VAL A 89 8.91 -12.47 -7.02
CA VAL A 89 10.21 -11.88 -6.63
C VAL A 89 10.40 -11.69 -5.13
N SER A 90 9.32 -11.64 -4.34
CA SER A 90 9.40 -11.20 -2.95
C SER A 90 9.84 -12.29 -1.98
N GLU A 91 10.86 -12.00 -1.17
CA GLU A 91 11.34 -12.83 -0.05
C GLU A 91 10.36 -12.89 1.11
N TYR A 92 9.92 -11.72 1.60
CA TYR A 92 8.83 -11.58 2.56
C TYR A 92 7.54 -11.21 1.85
N GLU A 93 6.38 -11.35 2.50
CA GLU A 93 5.08 -10.91 1.98
C GLU A 93 5.19 -9.46 1.49
N GLY A 94 4.96 -9.24 0.20
CA GLY A 94 4.87 -7.92 -0.40
C GLY A 94 3.46 -7.36 -0.27
N TYR A 95 3.34 -6.05 -0.12
CA TYR A 95 2.05 -5.37 -0.09
C TYR A 95 1.73 -4.78 -1.46
N ILE A 96 0.46 -4.84 -1.87
CA ILE A 96 -0.04 -4.19 -3.08
C ILE A 96 -1.24 -3.29 -2.75
N TYR A 97 -1.12 -2.00 -3.01
CA TYR A 97 -2.20 -1.04 -2.84
C TYR A 97 -2.68 -0.48 -4.17
N GLU A 98 -3.98 -0.50 -4.41
CA GLU A 98 -4.62 0.06 -5.61
C GLU A 98 -5.32 1.39 -5.27
N SER A 99 -5.29 2.38 -6.18
CA SER A 99 -6.14 3.57 -6.07
C SER A 99 -6.53 4.13 -7.44
N GLY A 100 -7.84 4.10 -7.72
CA GLY A 100 -8.46 4.59 -8.96
C GLY A 100 -8.84 6.09 -8.99
N GLN A 101 -8.65 6.81 -7.88
CA GLN A 101 -9.10 8.21 -7.71
C GLN A 101 -7.99 9.16 -7.22
N GLY A 102 -6.79 8.64 -6.96
CA GLY A 102 -5.61 9.45 -6.62
C GLY A 102 -5.77 10.37 -5.40
N LEU A 103 -6.72 10.11 -4.50
CA LEU A 103 -6.94 10.96 -3.33
C LEU A 103 -5.67 11.00 -2.47
N ALA A 104 -5.08 12.18 -2.30
CA ALA A 104 -3.81 12.36 -1.59
C ALA A 104 -3.82 11.75 -0.18
N ARG A 105 -4.98 11.78 0.51
CA ARG A 105 -5.16 11.16 1.82
C ARG A 105 -5.01 9.64 1.80
N VAL A 106 -5.50 8.98 0.75
CA VAL A 106 -5.40 7.52 0.58
C VAL A 106 -3.95 7.14 0.29
N LEU A 107 -3.29 7.88 -0.59
CA LEU A 107 -1.86 7.69 -0.88
C LEU A 107 -1.00 7.85 0.38
N PHE A 108 -1.24 8.92 1.15
CA PHE A 108 -0.54 9.17 2.40
C PHE A 108 -0.71 8.01 3.39
N ARG A 109 -1.93 7.47 3.52
CA ARG A 109 -2.18 6.27 4.35
C ARG A 109 -1.37 5.08 3.86
N HIS A 110 -1.41 4.76 2.56
CA HIS A 110 -0.66 3.61 2.02
C HIS A 110 0.84 3.76 2.24
N VAL A 111 1.41 4.92 1.94
CA VAL A 111 2.83 5.22 2.19
C VAL A 111 3.18 5.08 3.67
N SER A 112 2.31 5.52 4.58
CA SER A 112 2.52 5.41 6.02
C SER A 112 2.60 3.95 6.48
N VAL A 113 1.75 3.08 5.93
CA VAL A 113 1.80 1.63 6.21
C VAL A 113 3.09 1.01 5.67
N LEU A 114 3.52 1.41 4.48
CA LEU A 114 4.76 0.95 3.85
C LEU A 114 6.04 1.40 4.60
N LEU A 115 5.96 2.26 5.62
CA LEU A 115 7.09 2.55 6.51
C LEU A 115 7.45 1.37 7.41
N ALA A 116 6.50 0.47 7.68
CA ALA A 116 6.73 -0.70 8.54
C ALA A 116 7.78 -1.65 7.93
N HIS A 117 8.63 -2.22 8.78
CA HIS A 117 9.67 -3.15 8.35
C HIS A 117 9.03 -4.45 7.81
N PRO A 118 9.49 -5.01 6.66
CA PRO A 118 8.90 -6.21 6.05
C PRO A 118 8.74 -7.42 6.98
N GLN A 119 9.67 -7.63 7.91
CA GLN A 119 9.61 -8.73 8.88
C GLN A 119 8.78 -8.43 10.14
N GLN A 120 8.39 -7.18 10.37
CA GLN A 120 7.68 -6.75 11.59
C GLN A 120 6.22 -6.35 11.31
N ARG A 121 5.87 -6.10 10.04
CA ARG A 121 4.49 -5.91 9.64
C ARG A 121 3.75 -7.25 9.63
N CYS A 122 2.46 -7.18 9.91
CA CYS A 122 1.54 -8.32 9.80
C CYS A 122 1.15 -8.57 8.33
N SER A 123 0.23 -9.48 8.06
CA SER A 123 -0.28 -9.66 6.69
C SER A 123 -1.10 -8.46 6.24
N GLN A 124 -1.13 -8.24 4.92
CA GLN A 124 -1.89 -7.13 4.35
C GLN A 124 -3.39 -7.24 4.69
N GLU A 125 -3.95 -8.45 4.62
CA GLU A 125 -5.34 -8.74 5.00
C GLU A 125 -5.64 -8.29 6.43
N TYR A 126 -4.74 -8.56 7.37
CA TYR A 126 -4.90 -8.11 8.75
C TYR A 126 -4.80 -6.58 8.87
N MET A 127 -3.87 -5.93 8.15
CA MET A 127 -3.75 -4.46 8.16
C MET A 127 -4.99 -3.72 7.66
N ASP A 128 -5.65 -4.25 6.63
CA ASP A 128 -6.86 -3.64 6.11
C ASP A 128 -8.01 -3.68 7.15
N THR A 129 -8.04 -4.70 8.01
CA THR A 129 -9.02 -4.79 9.11
C THR A 129 -8.65 -3.96 10.35
N VAL A 130 -7.36 -3.75 10.62
CA VAL A 130 -6.85 -3.11 11.85
C VAL A 130 -6.84 -1.59 11.76
N THR A 131 -7.03 -1.01 10.57
CA THR A 131 -7.08 0.45 10.42
C THR A 131 -8.10 1.05 11.38
N PRO A 132 -7.66 1.83 12.39
CA PRO A 132 -8.54 2.27 13.46
C PRO A 132 -9.71 3.04 12.87
N LYS A 133 -10.95 2.63 13.18
CA LYS A 133 -12.12 3.46 12.90
C LYS A 133 -11.85 4.84 13.49
N PRO A 134 -12.00 5.93 12.72
CA PRO A 134 -11.74 7.27 13.24
C PRO A 134 -12.52 7.47 14.53
N LEU A 135 -11.81 7.86 15.61
CA LEU A 135 -12.38 8.10 16.94
C LEU A 135 -13.38 9.29 16.95
N THR A 136 -13.58 9.96 15.82
CA THR A 136 -14.48 11.09 15.68
C THR A 136 -15.92 10.65 15.38
N LYS A 137 -16.58 10.14 16.41
CA LYS A 137 -17.96 10.48 16.84
C LYS A 137 -18.37 9.59 18.03
N LYS A 138 -17.69 9.77 19.17
CA LYS A 138 -18.43 9.77 20.45
C LYS A 138 -18.73 11.24 20.75
N ALA A 139 -19.87 11.71 20.25
CA ALA A 139 -20.49 12.92 20.81
C ALA A 139 -20.99 12.57 22.23
N PRO A 140 -21.01 13.55 23.15
CA PRO A 140 -21.03 13.31 24.58
C PRO A 140 -22.34 12.67 25.05
N VAL A 141 -22.23 11.92 26.16
CA VAL A 141 -23.37 11.55 26.99
C VAL A 141 -24.12 12.84 27.33
N THR A 142 -25.32 13.01 26.78
CA THR A 142 -26.25 14.01 27.30
C THR A 142 -26.64 13.54 28.69
N GLU A 143 -26.08 14.17 29.71
CA GLU A 143 -26.68 14.22 31.03
C GLU A 143 -28.06 14.87 30.86
N SER A 144 -29.12 14.06 30.89
CA SER A 144 -30.47 14.57 31.08
C SER A 144 -30.65 14.88 32.55
N GLY A 145 -30.33 16.12 32.93
CA GLY A 145 -30.78 16.69 34.20
C GLY A 145 -32.29 16.95 34.17
N ASN A 146 -33.00 16.41 35.16
CA ASN A 146 -34.22 16.92 35.80
C ASN A 146 -34.02 16.51 37.27
N GLY A 147 -33.83 17.40 38.26
CA GLY A 147 -34.78 18.43 38.71
C GLY A 147 -36.11 17.73 39.06
N GLU A 148 -36.56 17.54 40.29
CA GLU A 148 -36.38 18.20 41.59
C GLU A 148 -36.76 17.17 42.68
N ASP A 149 -36.32 17.36 43.93
CA ASP A 149 -37.23 17.27 45.09
C ASP A 149 -36.57 17.82 46.35
N ASN A 150 -36.98 19.06 46.69
CA ASN A 150 -36.84 19.65 48.01
C ASN A 150 -37.77 18.91 48.99
N ILE A 151 -37.25 18.49 50.15
CA ILE A 151 -38.10 18.26 51.33
C ILE A 151 -37.53 19.09 52.49
N PRO A 152 -38.33 19.97 53.12
CA PRO A 152 -37.87 20.94 54.10
C PRO A 152 -37.72 20.34 55.50
N VAL A 153 -36.77 20.89 56.25
CA VAL A 153 -36.59 20.67 57.70
C VAL A 153 -37.73 21.37 58.44
N SER A 154 -38.48 20.61 59.26
CA SER A 154 -39.36 21.17 60.29
C SER A 154 -38.79 20.84 61.66
N SER A 155 -38.47 21.88 62.42
CA SER A 155 -38.08 21.79 63.83
C SER A 155 -39.29 21.48 64.70
N GLN A 156 -39.16 20.45 65.55
CA GLN A 156 -39.52 20.46 66.97
C GLN A 156 -38.93 19.23 67.66
#